data_AF-A0A947XPV5-F1
#
_entry.id   AF-A0A947XPV5-F1
#
_cell.length_a   1.000
_cell.length_b   1.000
_cell.length_c   1.000
_cell.angle_alpha   90.00
_cell.angle_beta   90.00
_cell.angle_gamma   90.00
#
_symmetry.space_group_name_H-M   'P 1'
#
loop_
_entity.id
_entity.type
_entity.pdbx_description
1 polymer ?
#
loop_
_entity_poly.entity_id
_entity_poly.type
_entity_poly.pdbx_seq_one_letter_code
_entity_poly.pdbx_strand_id
1 'polypeptide(L)'
;MTRLLTILTACSCLLGATSTSPTPAYAGSGCYVDPVYQYAGSGTIASAVFLRDDACTDGTNILSTLSAGTSVQVIGFTDGWYRVETDGGRGWIGQQFVSTSATKTATMWGSYDAYMDELPSAKPGAATAVPALYQEQVRARVNAALVDRLRGYILLQVQQHGEAWYLNPTDGSRFYMKDGPTAYQMMRSFGLGVSETDYATIERGDWSIKNRLRGRIVLRVQEHGEAYYIHPKDLSVHYLQNGDEAYRLMRLYSLGITDADLDQIPADEIPVK
;
A
#
# COMPACT_ATOMS: atom_id res chain seq x y z
N MET A 1 -58.80 -2.71 51.67
CA MET A 1 -58.09 -3.95 51.32
C MET A 1 -57.02 -3.61 50.29
N THR A 2 -55.82 -3.23 50.73
CA THR A 2 -54.59 -4.05 50.88
C THR A 2 -53.79 -4.24 49.57
N ARG A 3 -52.49 -3.86 49.67
CA ARG A 3 -51.28 -4.23 48.89
C ARG A 3 -50.90 -3.32 47.71
N LEU A 4 -49.81 -2.53 47.86
CA LEU A 4 -48.37 -2.86 47.73
C LEU A 4 -47.95 -3.17 46.28
N LEU A 5 -47.14 -2.29 45.68
CA LEU A 5 -45.77 -2.65 45.31
C LEU A 5 -44.88 -1.41 45.06
N THR A 6 -43.87 -1.31 45.91
CA THR A 6 -42.66 -0.50 45.82
C THR A 6 -41.70 -1.11 44.78
N ILE A 7 -40.96 -0.29 44.03
CA ILE A 7 -39.56 -0.50 43.56
C ILE A 7 -39.07 0.92 43.15
N LEU A 8 -38.33 1.62 44.03
CA LEU A 8 -36.86 1.78 44.00
C LEU A 8 -36.29 2.00 42.60
N THR A 9 -35.62 3.13 42.34
CA THR A 9 -34.17 3.13 42.11
C THR A 9 -33.62 4.54 42.31
N ALA A 10 -32.51 4.59 43.04
CA ALA A 10 -31.86 5.75 43.59
C ALA A 10 -31.26 6.69 42.54
N CYS A 11 -31.45 7.99 42.79
CA CYS A 11 -30.59 9.06 42.30
C CYS A 11 -29.26 8.97 43.07
N SER A 12 -28.26 8.33 42.47
CA SER A 12 -26.89 8.29 42.99
C SER A 12 -26.04 9.31 42.24
N CYS A 13 -25.59 10.31 42.98
CA CYS A 13 -24.47 11.18 42.61
C CYS A 13 -23.25 10.34 42.22
N LEU A 14 -22.59 10.68 41.12
CA LEU A 14 -21.15 10.47 41.02
C LEU A 14 -20.50 11.57 40.17
N LEU A 15 -19.76 12.39 40.91
CA LEU A 15 -18.50 13.05 40.58
C LEU A 15 -18.38 13.72 39.20
N GLY A 16 -18.25 15.05 39.25
CA GLY A 16 -17.58 15.81 38.21
C GLY A 16 -16.19 15.23 37.97
N ALA A 17 -16.00 14.62 36.80
CA ALA A 17 -14.68 14.34 36.28
C ALA A 17 -14.03 15.69 35.95
N THR A 18 -13.15 16.16 36.82
CA THR A 18 -12.13 17.13 36.44
C THR A 18 -11.35 16.51 35.28
N SER A 19 -11.44 17.11 34.10
CA SER A 19 -10.63 16.77 32.94
C SER A 19 -9.19 17.19 33.23
N THR A 20 -8.48 16.38 34.00
CA THR A 20 -7.01 16.37 33.95
C THR A 20 -6.66 15.67 32.65
N SER A 21 -6.41 16.45 31.61
CA SER A 21 -5.65 15.97 30.45
C SER A 21 -4.37 15.33 31.00
N PRO A 22 -4.07 14.05 30.71
CA PRO A 22 -2.78 13.50 31.05
C PRO A 22 -1.74 14.34 30.30
N THR A 23 -1.00 15.17 31.02
CA THR A 23 0.26 15.73 30.52
C THR A 23 1.11 14.54 30.08
N PRO A 24 1.59 14.49 28.82
CA PRO A 24 2.46 13.42 28.36
C PRO A 24 3.64 13.31 29.33
N ALA A 25 3.76 12.16 29.99
CA ALA A 25 4.88 11.89 30.85
C ALA A 25 6.12 11.81 29.97
N TYR A 26 7.08 12.70 30.21
CA TYR A 26 8.40 12.66 29.59
C TYR A 26 9.13 11.41 30.10
N ALA A 27 9.06 10.32 29.35
CA ALA A 27 9.75 9.07 29.63
C ALA A 27 10.56 8.67 28.39
N GLY A 28 11.75 9.25 28.21
CA GLY A 28 12.61 8.84 27.11
C GLY A 28 13.97 9.53 27.11
N SER A 29 15.03 8.73 27.18
CA SER A 29 16.41 9.15 26.99
C SER A 29 16.66 9.55 25.52
N GLY A 30 16.50 10.84 25.23
CA GLY A 30 17.29 11.59 24.24
C GLY A 30 17.00 11.45 22.73
N CYS A 31 16.15 10.52 22.28
CA CYS A 31 15.98 10.25 20.84
C CYS A 31 14.54 10.27 20.29
N TYR A 32 13.54 10.00 21.12
CA TYR A 32 12.12 10.04 20.76
C TYR A 32 11.29 10.66 21.88
N VAL A 33 10.08 11.12 21.53
CA VAL A 33 9.18 11.78 22.47
C VAL A 33 7.78 11.20 22.38
N ASP A 34 7.21 10.89 23.55
CA ASP A 34 5.82 10.49 23.67
C ASP A 34 4.89 11.71 23.48
N PRO A 35 3.75 11.57 22.79
CA PRO A 35 3.21 10.34 22.19
C PRO A 35 3.68 10.08 20.75
N VAL A 36 3.55 8.84 20.29
CA VAL A 36 3.71 8.50 18.87
C VAL A 36 2.40 8.78 18.14
N TYR A 37 2.45 9.61 17.10
CA TYR A 37 1.27 9.95 16.30
C TYR A 37 1.17 9.05 15.08
N GLN A 38 -0.04 8.59 14.76
CA GLN A 38 -0.27 7.89 13.52
C GLN A 38 -0.24 8.84 12.33
N TYR A 39 0.41 8.40 11.27
CA TYR A 39 0.42 9.08 9.98
C TYR A 39 -0.15 8.21 8.87
N ALA A 40 -0.55 8.89 7.80
CA ALA A 40 -1.38 8.35 6.76
C ALA A 40 -0.96 8.86 5.39
N GLY A 41 -0.14 8.09 4.68
CA GLY A 41 0.12 8.36 3.27
C GLY A 41 1.45 7.80 2.80
N SER A 42 1.80 8.15 1.57
CA SER A 42 3.04 7.75 0.92
C SER A 42 4.18 8.73 1.20
N GLY A 43 5.40 8.24 1.06
CA GLY A 43 6.61 9.05 1.05
C GLY A 43 7.63 8.49 0.07
N THR A 44 8.53 9.35 -0.36
CA THR A 44 9.66 9.00 -1.24
C THR A 44 10.95 9.35 -0.53
N ILE A 45 11.90 8.43 -0.55
CA ILE A 45 13.22 8.65 0.04
C ILE A 45 14.00 9.67 -0.80
N ALA A 46 14.31 10.82 -0.22
CA ALA A 46 14.99 11.92 -0.92
C ALA A 46 16.47 11.60 -1.19
N SER A 47 17.12 10.90 -0.26
CA SER A 47 18.51 10.46 -0.37
C SER A 47 18.69 9.12 0.34
N ALA A 48 19.62 8.28 -0.13
CA ALA A 48 19.85 6.96 0.44
C ALA A 48 19.98 7.01 1.97
N VAL A 49 19.22 6.15 2.65
CA VAL A 49 19.04 6.22 4.11
C VAL A 49 18.93 4.83 4.72
N PHE A 50 19.35 4.71 5.97
CA PHE A 50 19.21 3.47 6.74
C PHE A 50 17.83 3.38 7.38
N LEU A 51 17.16 2.24 7.16
CA LEU A 51 15.97 1.85 7.89
C LEU A 51 16.43 1.27 9.24
N ARG A 52 16.05 1.93 10.34
CA ARG A 52 16.48 1.56 11.69
C ARG A 52 15.37 0.84 12.46
N ASP A 53 15.76 0.01 13.41
CA ASP A 53 14.81 -0.68 14.28
C ASP A 53 14.18 0.23 15.35
N ASP A 54 14.85 1.33 15.70
CA ASP A 54 14.39 2.31 16.68
C ASP A 54 14.51 3.76 16.13
N ALA A 55 13.73 4.69 16.69
CA ALA A 55 13.69 6.11 16.38
C ALA A 55 14.90 6.84 17.00
N CYS A 56 16.11 6.37 16.71
CA CYS A 56 17.36 6.92 17.24
C CYS A 56 18.52 6.61 16.30
N THR A 57 19.55 7.47 16.28
CA THR A 57 20.79 7.20 15.53
C THR A 57 21.72 6.25 16.26
N ASP A 58 21.68 6.27 17.59
CA ASP A 58 22.66 5.64 18.46
C ASP A 58 22.08 4.38 19.11
N GLY A 59 22.87 3.31 19.16
CA GLY A 59 22.43 2.04 19.76
C GLY A 59 21.40 1.25 18.93
N THR A 60 21.08 1.70 17.72
CA THR A 60 20.08 1.07 16.85
C THR A 60 20.69 0.17 15.80
N ASN A 61 19.96 -0.88 15.43
CA ASN A 61 20.36 -1.78 14.36
C ASN A 61 19.83 -1.29 13.01
N ILE A 62 20.66 -1.45 11.99
CA ILE A 62 20.27 -1.19 10.61
C ILE A 62 19.53 -2.43 10.09
N LEU A 63 18.24 -2.27 9.81
CA LEU A 63 17.39 -3.32 9.25
C LEU A 63 17.60 -3.47 7.75
N SER A 64 17.75 -2.35 7.05
CA SER A 64 18.00 -2.29 5.60
C SER A 64 18.54 -0.92 5.17
N THR A 65 19.01 -0.82 3.93
CA THR A 65 19.38 0.45 3.28
C THR A 65 18.40 0.73 2.16
N LEU A 66 17.70 1.85 2.22
CA LEU A 66 16.79 2.30 1.17
C LEU A 66 17.52 3.28 0.24
N SER A 67 17.33 3.11 -1.06
CA SER A 67 17.94 3.98 -2.06
C SER A 67 17.12 5.27 -2.24
N ALA A 68 17.75 6.32 -2.76
CA ALA A 68 17.01 7.51 -3.17
C ALA A 68 15.97 7.14 -4.23
N GLY A 69 14.77 7.71 -4.11
CA GLY A 69 13.62 7.40 -4.95
C GLY A 69 12.81 6.17 -4.52
N THR A 70 13.19 5.44 -3.46
CA THR A 70 12.35 4.36 -2.94
C THR A 70 11.05 4.91 -2.36
N SER A 71 9.92 4.37 -2.80
CA SER A 71 8.59 4.68 -2.27
C SER A 71 8.29 3.85 -1.03
N VAL A 72 7.79 4.51 0.02
CA VAL A 72 7.53 3.93 1.35
C VAL A 72 6.16 4.37 1.86
N GLN A 73 5.54 3.59 2.73
CA GLN A 73 4.32 4.01 3.44
C GLN A 73 4.69 4.62 4.78
N VAL A 74 4.21 5.84 5.07
CA VAL A 74 4.43 6.51 6.36
C VAL A 74 3.24 6.22 7.26
N ILE A 75 3.52 5.55 8.39
CA ILE A 75 2.49 5.00 9.28
C ILE A 75 2.52 5.65 10.67
N GLY A 76 3.60 6.34 11.01
CA GLY A 76 3.76 6.98 12.31
C GLY A 76 4.81 8.07 12.31
N PHE A 77 4.80 8.89 13.35
CA PHE A 77 5.79 9.93 13.58
C PHE A 77 6.01 10.16 15.07
N THR A 78 7.27 10.29 15.46
CA THR A 78 7.70 10.80 16.77
C THR A 78 8.99 11.59 16.59
N ASP A 79 9.08 12.76 17.22
CA ASP A 79 10.30 13.57 17.34
C ASP A 79 11.24 13.59 16.12
N GLY A 80 10.73 13.99 14.96
CA GLY A 80 11.55 14.10 13.74
C GLY A 80 11.89 12.75 13.08
N TRP A 81 11.28 11.66 13.53
CA TRP A 81 11.37 10.33 12.92
C TRP A 81 10.02 9.93 12.33
N TYR A 82 10.04 9.54 11.06
CA TYR A 82 8.93 8.82 10.45
C TYR A 82 9.09 7.33 10.64
N ARG A 83 8.00 6.68 11.06
CA ARG A 83 7.85 5.24 10.92
C ARG A 83 7.42 4.94 9.50
N VAL A 84 8.16 4.07 8.84
CA VAL A 84 7.86 3.64 7.48
C VAL A 84 7.70 2.13 7.38
N GLU A 85 6.93 1.72 6.39
CA GLU A 85 6.75 0.33 5.96
C GLU A 85 7.18 0.16 4.50
N THR A 86 7.93 -0.92 4.23
CA THR A 86 8.54 -1.24 2.93
C THR A 86 8.65 -2.75 2.77
N ASP A 87 8.15 -3.35 1.68
CA ASP A 87 8.44 -4.75 1.28
C ASP A 87 8.41 -5.75 2.48
N GLY A 88 7.33 -5.72 3.28
CA GLY A 88 7.16 -6.50 4.52
C GLY A 88 7.99 -6.08 5.76
N GLY A 89 8.92 -5.14 5.61
CA GLY A 89 9.75 -4.56 6.68
C GLY A 89 9.17 -3.25 7.24
N ARG A 90 9.47 -2.97 8.50
CA ARG A 90 9.06 -1.76 9.21
C ARG A 90 10.19 -1.21 10.06
N GLY A 91 10.37 0.10 10.03
CA GLY A 91 11.41 0.76 10.81
C GLY A 91 11.29 2.27 10.77
N TRP A 92 12.30 2.93 11.34
CA TRP A 92 12.32 4.37 11.53
C TRP A 92 13.35 5.05 10.62
N ILE A 93 12.96 6.22 10.11
CA ILE A 93 13.77 7.06 9.23
C ILE A 93 13.64 8.52 9.66
N GLY A 94 14.74 9.25 9.70
CA GLY A 94 14.73 10.69 10.01
C GLY A 94 13.93 11.49 8.97
N GLN A 95 13.11 12.42 9.43
CA GLN A 95 12.22 13.25 8.62
C GLN A 95 12.92 13.96 7.45
N GLN A 96 14.17 14.39 7.64
CA GLN A 96 14.95 15.05 6.59
C GLN A 96 15.19 14.19 5.33
N PHE A 97 15.01 12.87 5.42
CA PHE A 97 15.26 11.93 4.34
C PHE A 97 13.99 11.47 3.62
N VAL A 98 12.82 11.90 4.08
CA VAL A 98 11.53 11.48 3.52
C VAL A 98 10.78 12.70 3.02
N SER A 99 10.53 12.75 1.72
CA SER A 99 9.55 13.65 1.14
C SER A 99 8.19 12.97 1.19
N THR A 100 7.25 13.45 1.99
CA THR A 100 5.97 12.76 2.22
C THR A 100 4.76 13.67 2.06
N SER A 101 3.67 13.09 1.55
CA SER A 101 2.31 13.66 1.54
C SER A 101 1.47 13.16 2.71
N ALA A 102 2.07 12.39 3.64
CA ALA A 102 1.34 11.73 4.71
C ALA A 102 0.77 12.73 5.72
N THR A 103 -0.46 12.46 6.14
CA THR A 103 -1.21 13.32 7.05
C THR A 103 -1.31 12.71 8.44
N LYS A 104 -1.28 13.54 9.47
CA LYS A 104 -1.49 13.12 10.86
C LYS A 104 -2.94 12.68 11.05
N THR A 105 -3.18 11.51 11.62
CA THR A 105 -4.54 11.03 11.95
C THR A 105 -4.91 11.35 13.40
N ALA A 106 -6.16 11.04 13.79
CA ALA A 106 -6.63 11.20 15.16
C ALA A 106 -6.08 10.13 16.12
N THR A 107 -5.46 9.06 15.60
CA THR A 107 -4.91 7.96 16.40
C THR A 107 -3.53 8.32 16.92
N MET A 108 -3.27 8.03 18.19
CA MET A 108 -1.95 8.16 18.81
C MET A 108 -1.76 7.11 19.90
N TRP A 109 -0.51 6.75 20.14
CA TRP A 109 -0.10 5.88 21.24
C TRP A 109 0.46 6.72 22.37
N GLY A 110 0.00 6.45 23.59
CA GLY A 110 0.39 7.19 24.78
C GLY A 110 1.88 7.09 25.13
N SER A 111 2.56 6.04 24.65
CA SER A 111 4.00 5.87 24.75
C SER A 111 4.60 5.18 23.52
N TYR A 112 5.90 5.41 23.32
CA TYR A 112 6.70 4.74 22.31
C TYR A 112 6.73 3.22 22.50
N ASP A 113 6.91 2.74 23.72
CA ASP A 113 6.91 1.30 24.02
C ASP A 113 5.57 0.64 23.64
N ALA A 114 4.44 1.29 23.95
CA ALA A 114 3.12 0.78 23.57
C ALA A 114 2.94 0.72 22.04
N TYR A 115 3.53 1.68 21.32
CA TYR A 115 3.56 1.64 19.85
C TYR A 115 4.41 0.47 19.33
N MET A 116 5.59 0.25 19.91
CA MET A 116 6.53 -0.78 19.48
C MET A 116 6.06 -2.20 19.81
N ASP A 117 5.32 -2.40 20.90
CA ASP A 117 4.69 -3.67 21.24
C ASP A 117 3.61 -4.06 20.22
N GLU A 118 2.85 -3.09 19.73
CA GLU A 118 1.81 -3.32 18.71
C GLU A 118 2.41 -3.46 17.30
N LEU A 119 3.40 -2.61 16.97
CA LEU A 119 4.01 -2.49 15.64
C LEU A 119 5.54 -2.61 15.74
N PRO A 120 6.09 -3.81 16.03
CA PRO A 120 7.52 -3.99 16.17
C PRO A 120 8.25 -3.81 14.84
N SER A 121 9.48 -3.34 14.90
CA SER A 121 10.32 -3.18 13.72
C SER A 121 10.73 -4.53 13.15
N ALA A 122 10.73 -4.60 11.82
CA ALA A 122 10.92 -5.84 11.08
C ALA A 122 11.82 -5.57 9.87
N LYS A 123 12.72 -6.52 9.58
CA LYS A 123 13.54 -6.44 8.37
C LYS A 123 12.64 -6.61 7.13
N PRO A 124 12.91 -5.89 6.03
CA PRO A 124 12.27 -6.17 4.74
C PRO A 124 12.40 -7.66 4.38
N GLY A 125 11.32 -8.25 3.88
CA GLY A 125 11.21 -9.68 3.61
C GLY A 125 11.01 -10.58 4.84
N ALA A 126 10.97 -10.04 6.06
CA ALA A 126 10.50 -10.80 7.22
C ALA A 126 8.97 -10.90 7.14
N ALA A 127 8.44 -12.12 7.02
CA ALA A 127 7.00 -12.38 6.98
C ALA A 127 6.31 -12.15 8.34
N THR A 128 6.51 -10.98 8.94
CA THR A 128 5.75 -10.56 10.13
C THR A 128 4.44 -9.95 9.68
N ALA A 129 3.34 -10.60 10.06
CA ALA A 129 1.99 -10.19 9.75
C ALA A 129 1.76 -8.72 10.13
N VAL A 130 1.35 -7.94 9.15
CA VAL A 130 0.85 -6.58 9.32
C VAL A 130 -0.31 -6.62 10.33
N PRO A 131 -0.27 -5.86 11.44
CA PRO A 131 -1.31 -5.95 12.46
C PRO A 131 -2.70 -5.59 11.95
N ALA A 132 -3.70 -6.30 12.46
CA ALA A 132 -5.07 -6.26 11.94
C ALA A 132 -5.69 -4.84 11.91
N LEU A 133 -5.32 -3.97 12.85
CA LEU A 133 -5.77 -2.58 12.91
C LEU A 133 -5.29 -1.74 11.72
N TYR A 134 -4.09 -2.03 11.20
CA TYR A 134 -3.57 -1.36 10.02
C TYR A 134 -4.29 -1.82 8.75
N GLN A 135 -4.61 -3.12 8.64
CA GLN A 135 -5.42 -3.60 7.52
C GLN A 135 -6.81 -2.95 7.50
N GLU A 136 -7.41 -2.69 8.67
CA GLU A 136 -8.69 -1.98 8.77
C GLU A 136 -8.56 -0.51 8.34
N GLN A 137 -7.50 0.19 8.75
CA GLN A 137 -7.28 1.59 8.39
C GLN A 137 -6.88 1.80 6.93
N VAL A 138 -6.09 0.89 6.34
CA VAL A 138 -5.80 0.89 4.91
C VAL A 138 -7.09 0.68 4.12
N ARG A 139 -7.93 -0.30 4.51
CA ARG A 139 -9.26 -0.52 3.92
C ARG A 139 -10.15 0.72 4.03
N ALA A 140 -10.10 1.45 5.15
CA ALA A 140 -10.89 2.66 5.34
C ALA A 140 -10.52 3.82 4.38
N ARG A 141 -9.30 3.80 3.83
CA ARG A 141 -8.86 4.77 2.80
C ARG A 141 -9.15 4.30 1.37
N VAL A 142 -9.47 3.03 1.19
CA VAL A 142 -9.73 2.47 -0.14
C VAL A 142 -11.05 3.02 -0.69
N ASN A 143 -10.97 3.63 -1.87
CA ASN A 143 -12.15 4.07 -2.60
C ASN A 143 -12.59 2.97 -3.58
N ALA A 144 -13.55 2.15 -3.16
CA ALA A 144 -14.02 1.02 -3.97
C ALA A 144 -14.53 1.44 -5.36
N ALA A 145 -15.19 2.59 -5.48
CA ALA A 145 -15.69 3.08 -6.77
C ALA A 145 -14.55 3.49 -7.72
N LEU A 146 -13.48 4.07 -7.17
CA LEU A 146 -12.26 4.37 -7.92
C LEU A 146 -11.59 3.08 -8.40
N VAL A 147 -11.42 2.11 -7.50
CA VAL A 147 -10.82 0.79 -7.81
C VAL A 147 -11.63 0.07 -8.89
N ASP A 148 -12.95 0.00 -8.77
CA ASP A 148 -13.82 -0.67 -9.74
C ASP A 148 -13.75 -0.06 -11.14
N ARG A 149 -13.58 1.27 -11.20
CA ARG A 149 -13.42 2.01 -12.46
C ARG A 149 -12.06 1.75 -13.11
N LEU A 150 -11.01 1.61 -12.32
CA LEU A 150 -9.62 1.57 -12.79
C LEU A 150 -9.04 0.16 -12.88
N ARG A 151 -9.70 -0.87 -12.32
CA ARG A 151 -9.18 -2.24 -12.36
C ARG A 151 -8.91 -2.70 -13.79
N GLY A 152 -7.75 -3.33 -13.97
CA GLY A 152 -7.22 -3.76 -15.25
C GLY A 152 -6.52 -2.67 -16.06
N TYR A 153 -6.60 -1.40 -15.66
CA TYR A 153 -5.79 -0.36 -16.29
C TYR A 153 -4.36 -0.41 -15.78
N ILE A 154 -3.48 0.11 -16.62
CA ILE A 154 -2.14 0.50 -16.24
C ILE A 154 -2.21 1.99 -15.94
N LEU A 155 -1.73 2.39 -14.78
CA LEU A 155 -1.80 3.74 -14.27
C LEU A 155 -0.40 4.33 -14.30
N LEU A 156 -0.31 5.60 -14.68
CA LEU A 156 0.93 6.36 -14.65
C LEU A 156 0.76 7.55 -13.72
N GLN A 157 1.59 7.60 -12.69
CA GLN A 157 1.56 8.67 -11.72
C GLN A 157 2.12 9.96 -12.33
N VAL A 158 1.30 11.01 -12.42
CA VAL A 158 1.67 12.23 -13.17
C VAL A 158 2.29 13.34 -12.31
N GLN A 159 2.28 13.20 -10.99
CA GLN A 159 2.76 14.22 -10.05
C GLN A 159 4.16 13.94 -9.47
N GLN A 160 4.68 12.72 -9.69
CA GLN A 160 6.02 12.31 -9.25
C GLN A 160 6.91 11.91 -10.44
N HIS A 161 7.68 10.83 -10.30
CA HIS A 161 8.68 10.39 -11.27
C HIS A 161 8.10 9.60 -12.47
N GLY A 162 6.78 9.64 -12.69
CA GLY A 162 6.16 8.86 -13.76
C GLY A 162 6.19 7.36 -13.43
N GLU A 163 5.85 6.98 -12.21
CA GLU A 163 5.78 5.58 -11.78
C GLU A 163 4.60 4.88 -12.47
N ALA A 164 4.85 3.67 -12.99
CA ALA A 164 3.83 2.87 -13.65
C ALA A 164 3.31 1.80 -12.70
N TRP A 165 1.99 1.62 -12.69
CA TRP A 165 1.29 0.72 -11.78
C TRP A 165 0.30 -0.12 -12.58
N TYR A 166 0.27 -1.43 -12.37
CA TYR A 166 -0.81 -2.27 -12.89
C TYR A 166 -1.86 -2.46 -11.81
N LEU A 167 -3.12 -2.17 -12.12
CA LEU A 167 -4.22 -2.43 -11.21
C LEU A 167 -4.84 -3.78 -11.57
N ASN A 168 -4.71 -4.78 -10.70
CA ASN A 168 -5.13 -6.13 -11.02
C ASN A 168 -6.68 -6.23 -11.12
N PRO A 169 -7.23 -6.80 -12.22
CA PRO A 169 -8.67 -6.99 -12.40
C PRO A 169 -9.37 -7.86 -11.34
N THR A 170 -8.65 -8.75 -10.64
CA THR A 170 -9.25 -9.73 -9.73
C THR A 170 -9.43 -9.23 -8.31
N ASP A 171 -8.41 -8.58 -7.74
CA ASP A 171 -8.38 -8.13 -6.35
C ASP A 171 -8.47 -6.60 -6.22
N GLY A 172 -8.22 -5.85 -7.30
CA GLY A 172 -8.21 -4.39 -7.27
C GLY A 172 -6.96 -3.80 -6.60
N SER A 173 -5.91 -4.59 -6.40
CA SER A 173 -4.64 -4.13 -5.87
C SER A 173 -3.73 -3.56 -6.96
N ARG A 174 -3.01 -2.49 -6.66
CA ARG A 174 -2.00 -1.89 -7.52
C ARG A 174 -0.64 -2.54 -7.27
N PHE A 175 0.08 -2.79 -8.35
CA PHE A 175 1.41 -3.39 -8.34
C PHE A 175 2.39 -2.47 -9.05
N TYR A 176 3.51 -2.18 -8.40
CA TYR A 176 4.51 -1.28 -8.95
C TYR A 176 5.31 -1.94 -10.06
N MET A 177 5.36 -1.27 -11.22
CA MET A 177 6.14 -1.69 -12.37
C MET A 177 7.27 -0.68 -12.59
N LYS A 178 8.39 -0.87 -11.91
CA LYS A 178 9.53 0.07 -11.96
C LYS A 178 10.29 0.05 -13.30
N ASP A 179 10.45 -1.13 -13.89
CA ASP A 179 11.32 -1.37 -15.05
C ASP A 179 10.85 -2.57 -15.90
N GLY A 180 11.56 -2.84 -16.99
CA GLY A 180 11.30 -3.98 -17.88
C GLY A 180 11.38 -5.35 -17.19
N PRO A 181 12.41 -5.65 -16.38
CA PRO A 181 12.45 -6.88 -15.59
C PRO A 181 11.23 -7.08 -14.68
N THR A 182 10.76 -6.01 -14.03
CA THR A 182 9.56 -6.04 -13.19
C THR A 182 8.31 -6.28 -14.04
N ALA A 183 8.20 -5.62 -15.19
CA ALA A 183 7.11 -5.86 -16.14
C ALA A 183 7.08 -7.34 -16.59
N TYR A 184 8.24 -7.93 -16.86
CA TYR A 184 8.36 -9.36 -17.19
C TYR A 184 7.88 -10.26 -16.05
N GLN A 185 8.26 -9.95 -14.81
CA GLN A 185 7.78 -10.67 -13.63
C GLN A 185 6.25 -10.58 -13.52
N MET A 186 5.66 -9.40 -13.73
CA MET A 186 4.21 -9.20 -13.69
C MET A 186 3.49 -10.03 -14.76
N MET A 187 4.03 -10.09 -15.98
CA MET A 187 3.47 -10.94 -17.03
C MET A 187 3.43 -12.41 -16.61
N ARG A 188 4.51 -12.92 -15.98
CA ARG A 188 4.55 -14.29 -15.47
C ARG A 188 3.61 -14.53 -14.29
N SER A 189 3.53 -13.58 -13.36
CA SER A 189 2.77 -13.74 -12.12
C SER A 189 1.26 -13.62 -12.34
N PHE A 190 0.83 -12.65 -13.14
CA PHE A 190 -0.59 -12.35 -13.39
C PHE A 190 -1.12 -12.91 -14.72
N GLY A 191 -0.24 -13.37 -15.59
CA GLY A 191 -0.59 -13.92 -16.88
C GLY A 191 -1.53 -15.11 -16.78
N LEU A 192 -2.70 -15.00 -17.42
CA LEU A 192 -3.64 -16.10 -17.55
C LEU A 192 -3.29 -16.93 -18.79
N GLY A 193 -3.02 -18.22 -18.60
CA GLY A 193 -2.80 -19.13 -19.73
C GLY A 193 -4.05 -19.27 -20.61
N VAL A 194 -3.91 -19.07 -21.91
CA VAL A 194 -4.95 -19.31 -22.92
C VAL A 194 -4.49 -20.36 -23.93
N SER A 195 -5.43 -21.21 -24.35
CA SER A 195 -5.20 -22.18 -25.43
C SER A 195 -5.13 -21.49 -26.79
N GLU A 196 -4.56 -22.17 -27.79
CA GLU A 196 -4.57 -21.70 -29.18
C GLU A 196 -5.98 -21.41 -29.72
N THR A 197 -6.98 -22.18 -29.29
CA THR A 197 -8.37 -21.96 -29.69
C THR A 197 -8.91 -20.63 -29.15
N ASP A 198 -8.61 -20.34 -27.88
CA ASP A 198 -9.04 -19.11 -27.21
C ASP A 198 -8.28 -17.92 -27.79
N TYR A 199 -6.97 -18.06 -28.02
CA TYR A 199 -6.17 -17.03 -28.68
C TYR A 199 -6.72 -16.69 -30.08
N ALA A 200 -7.04 -17.69 -30.90
CA ALA A 200 -7.63 -17.46 -32.22
C ALA A 200 -8.98 -16.72 -32.15
N THR A 201 -9.76 -16.88 -31.07
CA THR A 201 -10.99 -16.08 -30.87
C THR A 201 -10.69 -14.62 -30.50
N ILE A 202 -9.65 -14.38 -29.70
CA ILE A 202 -9.18 -13.03 -29.34
C ILE A 202 -8.71 -12.30 -30.60
N GLU A 203 -7.89 -12.95 -31.42
CA GLU A 203 -7.32 -12.39 -32.66
C GLU A 203 -8.40 -12.04 -33.68
N ARG A 204 -9.44 -12.87 -33.81
CA ARG A 204 -10.62 -12.58 -34.65
C ARG A 204 -11.48 -11.41 -34.14
N GLY A 205 -11.17 -10.87 -32.96
CA GLY A 205 -11.91 -9.74 -32.39
C GLY A 205 -13.21 -10.15 -31.70
N ASP A 206 -13.36 -11.40 -31.25
CA ASP A 206 -14.55 -11.83 -30.53
C ASP A 206 -14.77 -11.00 -29.26
N TRP A 207 -15.88 -10.27 -29.22
CA TRP A 207 -16.16 -9.35 -28.12
C TRP A 207 -16.34 -10.08 -26.79
N SER A 208 -16.94 -11.27 -26.77
CA SER A 208 -17.26 -11.99 -25.53
C SER A 208 -15.99 -12.37 -24.79
N ILE A 209 -15.02 -12.96 -25.48
CA ILE A 209 -13.75 -13.36 -24.86
C ILE A 209 -12.92 -12.14 -24.46
N LYS A 210 -12.86 -11.12 -25.33
CA LYS A 210 -12.08 -9.90 -25.06
C LYS A 210 -12.67 -9.12 -23.89
N ASN A 211 -13.98 -9.04 -23.79
CA ASN A 211 -14.66 -8.42 -22.65
C ASN A 211 -14.44 -9.23 -21.35
N ARG A 212 -14.42 -10.56 -21.40
CA ARG A 212 -14.08 -11.41 -20.25
C ARG A 212 -12.65 -11.22 -19.77
N LEU A 213 -11.73 -11.00 -20.71
CA LEU A 213 -10.29 -10.84 -20.46
C LEU A 213 -9.84 -9.38 -20.37
N ARG A 214 -10.78 -8.42 -20.38
CA ARG A 214 -10.46 -6.99 -20.35
C ARG A 214 -9.57 -6.65 -19.16
N GLY A 215 -8.51 -5.88 -19.42
CA GLY A 215 -7.52 -5.48 -18.44
C GLY A 215 -6.60 -6.59 -17.94
N ARG A 216 -6.70 -7.82 -18.47
CA ARG A 216 -5.83 -8.93 -18.08
C ARG A 216 -4.62 -9.01 -18.99
N ILE A 217 -3.54 -9.56 -18.42
CA ILE A 217 -2.42 -10.10 -19.17
C ILE A 217 -2.73 -11.57 -19.47
N VAL A 218 -2.60 -11.97 -20.72
CA VAL A 218 -2.84 -13.32 -21.21
C VAL A 218 -1.54 -13.90 -21.76
N LEU A 219 -1.27 -15.16 -21.41
CA LEU A 219 -0.10 -15.89 -21.85
C LEU A 219 -0.53 -17.00 -22.79
N ARG A 220 0.09 -17.04 -23.96
CA ARG A 220 -0.10 -18.12 -24.92
C ARG A 220 0.80 -19.29 -24.53
N VAL A 221 0.22 -20.35 -23.99
CA VAL A 221 0.98 -21.45 -23.36
C VAL A 221 1.60 -22.42 -24.35
N GLN A 222 1.15 -22.41 -25.61
CA GLN A 222 1.54 -23.37 -26.65
C GLN A 222 2.55 -22.80 -27.66
N GLU A 223 2.82 -21.49 -27.63
CA GLU A 223 3.79 -20.82 -28.49
C GLU A 223 4.70 -19.92 -27.66
N HIS A 224 5.88 -20.44 -27.32
CA HIS A 224 7.05 -19.71 -26.78
C HIS A 224 6.85 -18.73 -25.61
N GLY A 225 5.71 -18.74 -24.92
CA GLY A 225 5.43 -17.88 -23.77
C GLY A 225 5.07 -16.44 -24.15
N GLU A 226 4.47 -16.23 -25.32
CA GLU A 226 3.99 -14.91 -25.75
C GLU A 226 2.97 -14.32 -24.77
N ALA A 227 3.13 -13.03 -24.46
CA ALA A 227 2.25 -12.31 -23.56
C ALA A 227 1.49 -11.21 -24.30
N TYR A 228 0.23 -11.01 -23.94
CA TYR A 228 -0.63 -10.00 -24.51
C TYR A 228 -1.38 -9.25 -23.40
N TYR A 229 -1.54 -7.94 -23.53
CA TYR A 229 -2.41 -7.14 -22.67
C TYR A 229 -3.67 -6.75 -23.44
N ILE A 230 -4.83 -6.96 -22.84
CA ILE A 230 -6.11 -6.55 -23.41
C ILE A 230 -6.54 -5.26 -22.71
N HIS A 231 -6.54 -4.14 -23.42
CA HIS A 231 -6.84 -2.85 -22.81
C HIS A 231 -8.32 -2.76 -22.35
N PRO A 232 -8.63 -2.25 -21.14
CA PRO A 232 -9.97 -2.34 -20.55
C PRO A 232 -11.05 -1.55 -21.30
N LYS A 233 -10.69 -0.47 -21.99
CA LYS A 233 -11.65 0.49 -22.56
C LYS A 233 -12.16 0.09 -23.94
N ASP A 234 -11.23 -0.18 -24.84
CA ASP A 234 -11.46 -0.45 -26.27
C ASP A 234 -11.19 -1.91 -26.64
N LEU A 235 -10.74 -2.71 -25.67
CA LEU A 235 -10.39 -4.11 -25.86
C LEU A 235 -9.28 -4.30 -26.90
N SER A 236 -8.44 -3.30 -27.16
CA SER A 236 -7.26 -3.50 -28.02
C SER A 236 -6.34 -4.55 -27.41
N VAL A 237 -5.71 -5.37 -28.27
CA VAL A 237 -4.79 -6.42 -27.84
C VAL A 237 -3.38 -5.94 -28.16
N HIS A 238 -2.52 -5.88 -27.15
CA HIS A 238 -1.15 -5.40 -27.27
C HIS A 238 -0.18 -6.53 -26.97
N TYR A 239 0.69 -6.83 -27.93
CA TYR A 239 1.73 -7.84 -27.76
C TYR A 239 2.84 -7.32 -26.86
N LEU A 240 3.19 -8.10 -25.85
CA LEU A 240 4.20 -7.79 -24.84
C LEU A 240 5.41 -8.70 -25.06
N GLN A 241 6.17 -8.42 -26.12
CA GLN A 241 7.24 -9.27 -26.62
C GLN A 241 8.26 -9.70 -25.56
N ASN A 242 8.64 -8.78 -24.67
CA ASN A 242 9.57 -8.99 -23.57
C ASN A 242 9.33 -7.94 -22.47
N GLY A 243 10.08 -8.00 -21.38
CA GLY A 243 9.93 -7.06 -20.26
C GLY A 243 10.09 -5.60 -20.65
N ASP A 244 11.13 -5.26 -21.40
CA ASP A 244 11.41 -3.86 -21.78
C ASP A 244 10.34 -3.29 -22.71
N GLU A 245 9.88 -4.09 -23.68
CA GLU A 245 8.82 -3.68 -24.60
C GLU A 245 7.46 -3.63 -23.90
N ALA A 246 7.21 -4.57 -22.98
CA ALA A 246 6.05 -4.51 -22.11
C ALA A 246 6.04 -3.20 -21.32
N TYR A 247 7.14 -2.85 -20.65
CA TYR A 247 7.25 -1.62 -19.88
C TYR A 247 6.95 -0.37 -20.73
N ARG A 248 7.48 -0.30 -21.95
CA ARG A 248 7.21 0.81 -22.88
C ARG A 248 5.75 0.88 -23.31
N LEU A 249 5.20 -0.22 -23.82
CA LEU A 249 3.82 -0.27 -24.31
C LEU A 249 2.83 0.00 -23.19
N MET A 250 3.06 -0.58 -22.01
CA MET A 250 2.23 -0.39 -20.84
C MET A 250 2.21 1.06 -20.37
N ARG A 251 3.36 1.78 -20.42
CA ARG A 251 3.41 3.22 -20.17
C ARG A 251 2.70 4.03 -21.27
N LEU A 252 2.81 3.62 -22.53
CA LEU A 252 2.15 4.30 -23.65
C LEU A 252 0.62 4.27 -23.55
N TYR A 253 0.05 3.12 -23.15
CA TYR A 253 -1.40 2.94 -22.99
C TYR A 253 -1.88 3.18 -21.56
N SER A 254 -1.06 3.80 -20.72
CA SER A 254 -1.40 4.08 -19.33
C SER A 254 -2.40 5.23 -19.19
N LEU A 255 -3.17 5.19 -18.11
CA LEU A 255 -4.01 6.29 -17.68
C LEU A 255 -3.29 7.10 -16.60
N GLY A 256 -3.23 8.43 -16.77
CA GLY A 256 -2.69 9.32 -15.75
C GLY A 256 -3.48 9.26 -14.44
N ILE A 257 -2.79 9.19 -13.30
CA ILE A 257 -3.39 9.23 -11.97
C ILE A 257 -2.63 10.19 -11.04
N THR A 258 -3.37 10.87 -10.15
CA THR A 258 -2.79 11.74 -9.12
C THR A 258 -2.34 10.91 -7.91
N ASP A 259 -1.43 11.44 -7.10
CA ASP A 259 -0.94 10.77 -5.89
C ASP A 259 -2.09 10.52 -4.89
N ALA A 260 -2.99 11.50 -4.76
CA ALA A 260 -4.13 11.43 -3.86
C ALA A 260 -5.14 10.34 -4.27
N ASP A 261 -5.40 10.18 -5.56
CA ASP A 261 -6.27 9.10 -6.07
C ASP A 261 -5.55 7.76 -5.99
N LEU A 262 -4.26 7.74 -6.32
CA LEU A 262 -3.44 6.54 -6.25
C LEU A 262 -3.52 6.00 -4.82
N ASP A 263 -3.26 6.80 -3.79
CA ASP A 263 -3.28 6.43 -2.35
C ASP A 263 -4.61 5.86 -1.84
N GLN A 264 -5.70 6.00 -2.60
CA GLN A 264 -6.99 5.35 -2.31
C GLN A 264 -7.12 3.95 -2.93
N ILE A 265 -6.05 3.42 -3.52
CA ILE A 265 -5.98 2.11 -4.16
C ILE A 265 -5.01 1.23 -3.36
N PRO A 266 -5.42 0.04 -2.91
CA PRO A 266 -4.57 -0.81 -2.09
C PRO A 266 -3.35 -1.28 -2.89
N ALA A 267 -2.17 -1.21 -2.28
CA ALA A 267 -0.91 -1.69 -2.88
C ALA A 267 -0.59 -3.10 -2.41
N ASP A 268 0.02 -3.90 -3.28
CA ASP A 268 0.48 -5.25 -2.94
C ASP A 268 1.77 -5.59 -3.73
N GLU A 269 2.47 -6.64 -3.31
CA GLU A 269 3.72 -7.11 -3.91
C GLU A 269 3.44 -8.12 -5.02
N ILE A 270 4.24 -8.07 -6.09
CA ILE A 270 4.09 -8.99 -7.21
C ILE A 270 4.43 -10.41 -6.72
N PRO A 271 3.47 -11.37 -6.76
CA PRO A 271 3.74 -12.71 -6.25
C PRO A 271 4.89 -13.37 -7.02
N VAL A 272 5.86 -13.96 -6.31
CA VAL A 272 6.95 -14.72 -6.94
C VAL A 272 6.47 -16.16 -7.17
N LYS A 273 6.46 -16.59 -8.43
CA LYS A 273 6.10 -17.96 -8.85
C LYS A 273 7.30 -18.73 -9.39
#